data_AF-A0A524C9W6-F1
#
_entry.id   AF-A0A524C9W6-F1
#
_cell.length_a   1.000
_cell.length_b   1.000
_cell.length_c   1.000
_cell.angle_alpha   90.00
_cell.angle_beta   90.00
_cell.angle_gamma   90.00
#
_symmetry.space_group_name_H-M   'P 1'
#
loop_
_entity.id
_entity.type
_entity.pdbx_description
1 polymer ?
#
loop_
_entity_poly.entity_id
_entity_poly.type
_entity_poly.pdbx_seq_one_letter_code
_entity_poly.pdbx_strand_id
1 'polypeptide(L)'
;MSIENNKWRKPPDLEDKEEKFLKIFSKSLVKIIINLIIKLKLSKILHKIPKSVIYFLASGASWIIFRDLESDMLKTTKKIMGDIIDIKYKNRDEDYKNWIVNELVYQNSIQMTELFMDVITHLPYFSLYRDFEEFFEVSGLQHLDNALKKGNGVVLLTGHIGNYLFLCSYFALKGYKVNFILEYATFRGILDILRDVGIKLIPSPRPENEELKQKIKQKLEKSLLNNEIVIIMHDAGIKHHSLVEFFGEACHSPLGATYLSLKYESPIIPGFIKSCPQKHLHKIRIYPEFILEKNGLKDEQEIIFYNTWRLNKYLEKEIKRNFIYWNNLAIFQIRKIFKKTKTFKGKNVLDNLIDEFQFFKNYIKYSYEINRDDKKLIELLDGINNKLKKIKDNQQE
;
A
#
# COMPACT_ATOMS: atom_id res chain seq x y z
N MET A 1 -25.34 21.78 35.54
CA MET A 1 -26.09 22.75 34.70
C MET A 1 -26.29 22.15 33.32
N SER A 2 -27.54 21.82 32.99
CA SER A 2 -27.93 21.42 31.63
C SER A 2 -27.98 22.64 30.73
N ILE A 3 -27.22 22.64 29.64
CA ILE A 3 -27.46 23.49 28.47
C ILE A 3 -27.19 22.63 27.23
N GLU A 4 -28.27 22.04 26.71
CA GLU A 4 -28.44 21.81 25.28
C GLU A 4 -28.32 23.15 24.54
N ASN A 5 -27.93 23.08 23.27
CA ASN A 5 -27.72 24.18 22.33
C ASN A 5 -26.41 24.97 22.50
N ASN A 6 -25.30 24.39 22.04
CA ASN A 6 -24.59 24.99 20.91
C ASN A 6 -23.65 24.01 20.20
N LYS A 7 -23.71 24.11 18.87
CA LYS A 7 -23.08 23.31 17.84
C LYS A 7 -21.59 23.10 18.10
N TRP A 8 -21.20 21.83 18.19
CA TRP A 8 -19.81 21.39 18.14
C TRP A 8 -19.12 22.02 16.92
N ARG A 9 -18.03 22.75 17.14
CA ARG A 9 -17.14 23.16 16.05
C ARG A 9 -16.62 21.89 15.38
N LYS A 10 -16.94 21.74 14.10
CA LYS A 10 -16.30 20.80 13.17
C LYS A 10 -14.78 20.82 13.42
N PRO A 11 -14.11 19.66 13.46
CA PRO A 11 -12.66 19.64 13.32
C PRO A 11 -12.29 20.40 12.04
N PRO A 12 -11.22 21.21 12.06
CA PRO A 12 -10.84 22.02 10.90
C PRO A 12 -10.66 21.11 9.70
N ASP A 13 -11.27 21.53 8.60
CA ASP A 13 -11.43 20.78 7.37
C ASP A 13 -10.13 20.07 6.96
N LEU A 14 -10.19 18.74 7.02
CA LEU A 14 -9.35 17.84 6.22
C LEU A 14 -10.13 17.38 4.98
N GLU A 15 -11.07 18.17 4.48
CA GLU A 15 -11.20 18.31 3.03
C GLU A 15 -10.07 19.27 2.65
N ASP A 16 -8.90 18.80 2.21
CA ASP A 16 -8.68 18.53 0.79
C ASP A 16 -7.31 17.83 0.59
N LYS A 17 -6.85 16.93 1.47
CA LYS A 17 -5.55 16.24 1.26
C LYS A 17 -5.64 14.95 0.46
N GLU A 18 -6.74 14.21 0.57
CA GLU A 18 -7.07 13.16 -0.41
C GLU A 18 -7.52 13.78 -1.74
N GLU A 19 -8.30 14.87 -1.71
CA GLU A 19 -8.60 15.60 -2.95
C GLU A 19 -7.39 16.35 -3.51
N LYS A 20 -6.37 16.75 -2.73
CA LYS A 20 -5.08 17.23 -3.29
C LYS A 20 -4.31 16.11 -3.97
N PHE A 21 -4.26 14.91 -3.38
CA PHE A 21 -3.68 13.74 -4.05
C PHE A 21 -4.43 13.42 -5.36
N LEU A 22 -5.76 13.56 -5.35
CA LEU A 22 -6.62 13.41 -6.52
C LEU A 22 -6.52 14.61 -7.50
N LYS A 23 -6.29 15.84 -7.03
CA LYS A 23 -6.10 17.07 -7.84
C LYS A 23 -4.72 17.13 -8.49
N ILE A 24 -3.71 16.50 -7.89
CA ILE A 24 -2.37 16.34 -8.47
C ILE A 24 -2.44 15.55 -9.77
N PHE A 25 -3.32 14.55 -9.86
CA PHE A 25 -3.65 13.93 -11.15
C PHE A 25 -4.78 14.68 -11.88
N SER A 26 -5.76 15.26 -11.20
CA SER A 26 -6.91 15.89 -11.87
C SER A 26 -6.58 17.16 -12.66
N LYS A 27 -5.46 17.83 -12.35
CA LYS A 27 -4.98 19.04 -13.03
C LYS A 27 -3.64 18.85 -13.77
N SER A 28 -3.08 17.64 -13.82
CA SER A 28 -1.80 17.44 -14.52
C SER A 28 -2.00 17.21 -16.01
N LEU A 29 -1.09 17.79 -16.80
CA LEU A 29 -0.90 17.50 -18.22
C LEU A 29 -0.91 15.99 -18.49
N VAL A 30 -0.38 15.18 -17.56
CA VAL A 30 -0.38 13.72 -17.61
C VAL A 30 -1.79 13.14 -17.70
N LYS A 31 -2.76 13.57 -16.88
CA LYS A 31 -4.15 13.06 -16.99
C LYS A 31 -4.81 13.47 -18.29
N ILE A 32 -4.52 14.68 -18.79
CA ILE A 32 -5.01 15.16 -20.08
C ILE A 32 -4.42 14.31 -21.22
N ILE A 33 -3.12 14.04 -21.19
CA ILE A 33 -2.41 13.19 -22.16
C ILE A 33 -2.94 11.76 -22.10
N ILE A 34 -3.08 11.15 -20.92
CA ILE A 34 -3.63 9.80 -20.76
C ILE A 34 -5.07 9.74 -21.28
N ASN A 35 -5.91 10.70 -20.90
CA ASN A 35 -7.27 10.80 -21.42
C ASN A 35 -7.29 10.98 -22.94
N LEU A 36 -6.40 11.81 -23.51
CA LEU A 36 -6.29 12.01 -24.96
C LEU A 36 -5.83 10.72 -25.66
N ILE A 37 -4.81 10.04 -25.16
CA ILE A 37 -4.32 8.78 -25.73
C ILE A 37 -5.42 7.72 -25.75
N ILE A 38 -6.17 7.60 -24.64
CA ILE A 38 -7.28 6.66 -24.52
C ILE A 38 -8.46 7.10 -25.41
N LYS A 39 -8.87 8.38 -25.34
CA LYS A 39 -10.03 8.94 -26.07
C LYS A 39 -9.81 8.93 -27.58
N LEU A 40 -8.63 9.31 -28.04
CA LEU A 40 -8.24 9.30 -29.45
C LEU A 40 -7.86 7.89 -29.94
N LYS A 41 -7.91 6.88 -29.06
CA LYS A 41 -7.47 5.50 -29.35
C LYS A 41 -6.05 5.46 -29.94
N LEU A 42 -5.19 6.43 -29.58
CA LEU A 42 -3.79 6.47 -30.04
C LEU A 42 -3.04 5.22 -29.63
N SER A 43 -3.49 4.56 -28.55
CA SER A 43 -2.97 3.26 -28.13
C SER A 43 -3.04 2.18 -29.26
N LYS A 44 -3.94 2.32 -30.26
CA LYS A 44 -4.02 1.45 -31.45
C LYS A 44 -2.83 1.58 -32.40
N ILE A 45 -2.11 2.68 -32.30
CA ILE A 45 -0.91 2.97 -33.08
C ILE A 45 0.32 2.78 -32.19
N LEU A 46 0.25 3.25 -30.94
CA LEU A 46 1.36 3.21 -29.99
C LEU A 46 1.84 1.79 -29.68
N HIS A 47 0.95 0.78 -29.67
CA HIS A 47 1.37 -0.60 -29.42
C HIS A 47 2.24 -1.21 -30.53
N LYS A 48 2.26 -0.61 -31.73
CA LYS A 48 3.10 -1.02 -32.86
C LYS A 48 4.48 -0.37 -32.84
N ILE A 49 4.68 0.61 -31.97
CA ILE A 49 5.97 1.30 -31.83
C ILE A 49 6.96 0.34 -31.14
N PRO A 50 8.20 0.22 -31.64
CA PRO A 50 9.22 -0.59 -30.98
C PRO A 50 9.41 -0.18 -29.51
N LYS A 51 9.53 -1.18 -28.62
CA LYS A 51 9.65 -0.96 -27.17
C LYS A 51 10.78 0.02 -26.82
N SER A 52 11.93 -0.06 -27.50
CA SER A 52 13.07 0.84 -27.31
C SER A 52 12.70 2.32 -27.50
N VAL A 53 11.84 2.63 -28.46
CA VAL A 53 11.37 4.00 -28.73
C VAL A 53 10.40 4.45 -27.62
N ILE A 54 9.51 3.56 -27.16
CA ILE A 54 8.60 3.85 -26.04
C ILE A 54 9.40 4.17 -24.77
N TYR A 55 10.41 3.36 -24.42
CA TYR A 55 11.26 3.59 -23.25
C TYR A 55 12.15 4.83 -23.39
N PHE A 56 12.61 5.16 -24.59
CA PHE A 56 13.32 6.41 -24.87
C PHE A 56 12.41 7.64 -24.63
N LEU A 57 11.19 7.61 -25.16
CA LEU A 57 10.19 8.67 -24.94
C LEU A 57 9.78 8.75 -23.46
N ALA A 58 9.66 7.62 -22.77
CA ALA A 58 9.37 7.56 -21.33
C ALA A 58 10.48 8.27 -20.54
N SER A 59 11.74 7.98 -20.85
CA SER A 59 12.90 8.61 -20.20
C SER A 59 12.93 10.13 -20.43
N GLY A 60 12.63 10.58 -21.65
CA GLY A 60 12.50 12.01 -21.97
C GLY A 60 11.35 12.69 -21.22
N ALA A 61 10.18 12.04 -21.15
CA ALA A 61 9.03 12.55 -20.40
C ALA A 61 9.30 12.59 -18.88
N SER A 62 10.03 11.61 -18.33
CA SER A 62 10.44 11.60 -16.93
C SER A 62 11.30 12.78 -16.55
N TRP A 63 12.18 13.25 -17.43
CA TRP A 63 12.96 14.47 -17.19
C TRP A 63 12.07 15.70 -17.03
N ILE A 64 11.04 15.85 -17.88
CA ILE A 64 10.06 16.95 -17.79
C ILE A 64 9.25 16.84 -16.48
N ILE A 65 8.81 15.64 -16.12
CA ILE A 65 8.08 15.40 -14.87
C ILE A 65 8.97 15.70 -13.66
N PHE A 66 10.23 15.28 -13.68
CA PHE A 66 11.17 15.49 -12.58
C PHE A 66 11.55 16.98 -12.40
N ARG A 67 11.70 17.72 -13.52
CA ARG A 67 12.12 19.13 -13.51
C ARG A 67 10.96 20.10 -13.23
N ASP A 68 9.83 19.92 -13.91
CA ASP A 68 8.79 20.95 -14.00
C ASP A 68 7.54 20.65 -13.16
N LEU A 69 7.34 19.39 -12.76
CA LEU A 69 6.26 19.00 -11.85
C LEU A 69 6.82 18.87 -10.43
N GLU A 70 6.98 19.98 -9.72
CA GLU A 70 7.12 20.02 -8.25
C GLU A 70 5.83 19.50 -7.57
N SER A 71 5.47 18.26 -7.83
CA SER A 71 4.33 17.60 -7.22
C SER A 71 4.63 17.32 -5.74
N ASP A 72 3.60 17.39 -4.90
CA ASP A 72 3.71 16.97 -3.50
C ASP A 72 4.23 15.53 -3.39
N MET A 73 4.01 14.70 -4.42
CA MET A 73 4.56 13.34 -4.52
C MET A 73 6.10 13.35 -4.61
N LEU A 74 6.71 14.18 -5.47
CA LEU A 74 8.17 14.27 -5.57
C LEU A 74 8.79 14.82 -4.29
N LYS A 75 8.17 15.84 -3.68
CA LYS A 75 8.61 16.40 -2.38
C LYS A 75 8.57 15.34 -1.28
N THR A 76 7.47 14.57 -1.22
CA THR A 76 7.33 13.46 -0.27
C THR A 76 8.37 12.38 -0.51
N THR A 77 8.58 11.99 -1.77
CA THR A 77 9.55 10.96 -2.16
C THR A 77 10.98 11.37 -1.82
N LYS A 78 11.38 12.61 -2.16
CA LYS A 78 12.68 13.19 -1.77
C LYS A 78 12.89 13.14 -0.26
N LYS A 79 11.88 13.53 0.51
CA LYS A 79 11.96 13.49 1.98
C LYS A 79 12.17 12.06 2.51
N ILE A 80 11.40 11.08 2.02
CA ILE A 80 11.54 9.68 2.49
C ILE A 80 12.89 9.10 2.13
N MET A 81 13.34 9.33 0.89
CA MET A 81 14.66 8.89 0.47
C MET A 81 15.74 9.60 1.29
N GLY A 82 15.60 10.90 1.55
CA GLY A 82 16.45 11.67 2.46
C GLY A 82 16.57 11.02 3.84
N ASP A 83 15.45 10.78 4.52
CA ASP A 83 15.43 10.13 5.85
C ASP A 83 16.19 8.78 5.84
N ILE A 84 16.05 7.99 4.77
CA ILE A 84 16.74 6.70 4.63
C ILE A 84 18.25 6.89 4.36
N ILE A 85 18.62 7.85 3.51
CA ILE A 85 20.00 8.16 3.15
C ILE A 85 20.75 8.77 4.34
N ASP A 86 20.10 9.61 5.14
CA ASP A 86 20.68 10.18 6.36
C ASP A 86 21.08 9.09 7.37
N ILE A 87 20.25 8.06 7.51
CA ILE A 87 20.56 6.91 8.38
C ILE A 87 21.71 6.09 7.79
N LYS A 88 21.64 5.77 6.49
CA LYS A 88 22.59 4.87 5.83
C LYS A 88 23.97 5.49 5.61
N TYR A 89 24.01 6.79 5.34
CA TYR A 89 25.21 7.56 4.98
C TYR A 89 25.48 8.67 5.99
N LYS A 90 25.28 8.39 7.29
CA LYS A 90 25.47 9.35 8.39
C LYS A 90 26.84 10.02 8.40
N ASN A 91 27.88 9.33 7.92
CA ASN A 91 29.28 9.81 7.89
C ASN A 91 29.66 10.54 6.59
N ARG A 92 28.73 10.71 5.65
CA ARG A 92 28.96 11.45 4.40
C ARG A 92 28.53 12.91 4.58
N ASP A 93 29.15 13.79 3.80
CA ASP A 93 28.75 15.19 3.72
C ASP A 93 27.36 15.35 3.08
N GLU A 94 26.77 16.52 3.31
CA GLU A 94 25.39 16.80 2.91
C GLU A 94 25.23 16.90 1.39
N ASP A 95 26.27 17.31 0.67
CA ASP A 95 26.26 17.40 -0.79
C ASP A 95 26.16 16.01 -1.43
N TYR A 96 26.93 15.04 -0.91
CA TYR A 96 26.86 13.65 -1.34
C TYR A 96 25.48 13.05 -1.09
N LYS A 97 24.90 13.29 0.08
CA LYS A 97 23.56 12.79 0.40
C LYS A 97 22.50 13.39 -0.52
N ASN A 98 22.53 14.71 -0.72
CA ASN A 98 21.62 15.42 -1.62
C ASN A 98 21.74 14.91 -3.06
N TRP A 99 22.97 14.69 -3.54
CA TRP A 99 23.21 14.11 -4.85
C TRP A 99 22.56 12.72 -4.98
N ILE A 100 22.79 11.82 -4.03
CA ILE A 100 22.25 10.46 -4.08
C ILE A 100 20.72 10.43 -3.96
N VAL A 101 20.13 11.31 -3.14
CA VAL A 101 18.67 11.42 -3.04
C VAL A 101 18.09 11.86 -4.37
N ASN A 102 18.66 12.88 -5.02
CA ASN A 102 18.20 13.34 -6.31
C ASN A 102 18.34 12.26 -7.39
N GLU A 103 19.45 11.52 -7.40
CA GLU A 103 19.65 10.40 -8.32
C GLU A 103 18.59 9.32 -8.13
N LEU A 104 18.33 8.88 -6.89
CA LEU A 104 17.33 7.85 -6.61
C LEU A 104 15.91 8.28 -6.98
N VAL A 105 15.55 9.56 -6.74
CA VAL A 105 14.25 10.10 -7.12
C VAL A 105 14.12 10.21 -8.64
N TYR A 106 15.17 10.58 -9.34
CA TYR A 106 15.20 10.61 -10.80
C TYR A 106 14.99 9.20 -11.38
N GLN A 107 15.73 8.22 -10.89
CA GLN A 107 15.58 6.81 -11.28
C GLN A 107 14.15 6.29 -10.99
N ASN A 108 13.59 6.60 -9.82
CA ASN A 108 12.20 6.23 -9.50
C ASN A 108 11.19 6.91 -10.45
N SER A 109 11.44 8.16 -10.86
CA SER A 109 10.61 8.88 -11.82
C SER A 109 10.67 8.27 -13.23
N ILE A 110 11.84 7.77 -13.65
CA ILE A 110 11.97 6.96 -14.87
C ILE A 110 11.08 5.73 -14.74
N GLN A 111 11.23 4.94 -13.68
CA GLN A 111 10.47 3.71 -13.49
C GLN A 111 8.95 3.92 -13.46
N MET A 112 8.48 5.01 -12.85
CA MET A 112 7.06 5.35 -12.82
C MET A 112 6.51 5.66 -14.21
N THR A 113 7.25 6.44 -15.01
CA THR A 113 6.81 6.74 -16.38
C THR A 113 6.84 5.50 -17.27
N GLU A 114 7.84 4.64 -17.12
CA GLU A 114 7.89 3.35 -17.83
C GLU A 114 6.66 2.49 -17.50
N LEU A 115 6.30 2.37 -16.22
CA LEU A 115 5.07 1.68 -15.80
C LEU A 115 3.84 2.29 -16.47
N PHE A 116 3.70 3.62 -16.47
CA PHE A 116 2.55 4.26 -17.11
C PHE A 116 2.51 4.02 -18.61
N MET A 117 3.66 4.12 -19.29
CA MET A 117 3.75 3.86 -20.72
C MET A 117 3.35 2.43 -21.03
N ASP A 118 3.91 1.45 -20.33
CA ASP A 118 3.55 0.03 -20.44
C ASP A 118 2.04 -0.21 -20.28
N VAL A 119 1.43 0.41 -19.27
CA VAL A 119 -0.02 0.31 -18.99
C VAL A 119 -0.87 0.95 -20.08
N ILE A 120 -0.39 2.00 -20.74
CA ILE A 120 -1.16 2.72 -21.76
C ILE A 120 -0.98 2.09 -23.15
N THR A 121 0.23 1.64 -23.48
CA THR A 121 0.58 1.16 -24.81
C THR A 121 0.33 -0.33 -24.99
N HIS A 122 0.51 -1.15 -23.95
CA HIS A 122 0.49 -2.60 -24.08
C HIS A 122 -0.67 -3.26 -23.34
N LEU A 123 -0.96 -2.86 -22.10
CA LEU A 123 -2.00 -3.51 -21.31
C LEU A 123 -3.37 -3.62 -21.99
N PRO A 124 -3.89 -2.59 -22.71
CA PRO A 124 -5.18 -2.68 -23.39
C PRO A 124 -5.22 -3.69 -24.54
N TYR A 125 -4.05 -4.13 -25.02
CA TYR A 125 -3.90 -5.00 -26.17
C TYR A 125 -3.38 -6.38 -25.82
N PHE A 126 -3.08 -6.64 -24.55
CA PHE A 126 -2.55 -7.95 -24.13
C PHE A 126 -3.46 -9.11 -24.51
N SER A 127 -4.78 -8.95 -24.45
CA SER A 127 -5.73 -9.97 -24.89
C SER A 127 -5.73 -10.22 -26.41
N LEU A 128 -5.16 -9.29 -27.20
CA LEU A 128 -4.99 -9.42 -28.65
C LEU A 128 -3.61 -9.94 -29.04
N TYR A 129 -2.63 -9.88 -28.13
CA TYR A 129 -1.28 -10.38 -28.39
C TYR A 129 -1.29 -11.91 -28.31
N ARG A 130 -0.88 -12.57 -29.39
CA ARG A 130 -0.61 -14.01 -29.33
C ARG A 130 0.55 -14.32 -28.37
N ASP A 131 1.54 -13.44 -28.33
CA ASP A 131 2.81 -13.67 -27.65
C ASP A 131 2.99 -12.73 -26.43
N PHE A 132 1.91 -12.43 -25.70
CA PHE A 132 1.99 -11.55 -24.52
C PHE A 132 2.98 -12.08 -23.46
N GLU A 133 3.22 -13.39 -23.42
CA GLU A 133 4.17 -14.03 -22.52
C GLU A 133 5.61 -13.56 -22.74
N GLU A 134 5.97 -13.05 -23.93
CA GLU A 134 7.30 -12.49 -24.20
C GLU A 134 7.61 -11.23 -23.37
N PHE A 135 6.58 -10.60 -22.79
CA PHE A 135 6.76 -9.52 -21.84
C PHE A 135 7.21 -10.02 -20.46
N PHE A 136 7.20 -11.33 -20.22
CA PHE A 136 7.35 -11.91 -18.90
C PHE A 136 8.41 -13.01 -18.84
N GLU A 137 9.27 -12.93 -17.83
CA GLU A 137 10.09 -14.05 -17.39
C GLU A 137 9.53 -14.51 -16.04
N VAL A 138 8.91 -15.70 -16.01
CA VAL A 138 8.13 -16.16 -14.85
C VAL A 138 8.81 -17.34 -14.17
N SER A 139 8.93 -17.27 -12.84
CA SER A 139 9.49 -18.33 -12.02
C SER A 139 8.58 -18.66 -10.84
N GLY A 140 8.51 -19.94 -10.47
CA GLY A 140 7.77 -20.40 -9.30
C GLY A 140 6.25 -20.56 -9.50
N LEU A 141 5.75 -20.55 -10.74
CA LEU A 141 4.32 -20.68 -11.04
C LEU A 141 3.69 -21.93 -10.42
N GLN A 142 4.45 -23.03 -10.34
CA GLN A 142 4.04 -24.28 -9.70
C GLN A 142 3.62 -24.11 -8.24
N HIS A 143 4.11 -23.11 -7.51
CA HIS A 143 3.68 -22.84 -6.13
C HIS A 143 2.24 -22.35 -6.09
N LEU A 144 1.85 -21.50 -7.05
CA LEU A 144 0.47 -21.03 -7.18
C LEU A 144 -0.45 -22.18 -7.61
N ASP A 145 -0.04 -22.97 -8.61
CA ASP A 145 -0.81 -24.12 -9.07
C ASP A 145 -1.05 -25.13 -7.95
N ASN A 146 -0.01 -25.47 -7.19
CA ASN A 146 -0.13 -26.41 -6.08
C ASN A 146 -0.98 -25.87 -4.94
N ALA A 147 -0.97 -24.56 -4.69
CA ALA A 147 -1.85 -23.93 -3.72
C ALA A 147 -3.33 -23.98 -4.16
N LEU A 148 -3.62 -23.72 -5.44
CA LEU A 148 -4.97 -23.84 -5.99
C LEU A 148 -5.50 -25.27 -6.00
N LYS A 149 -4.64 -26.29 -6.14
CA LYS A 149 -5.04 -27.70 -6.00
C LYS A 149 -5.62 -28.05 -4.63
N LYS A 150 -5.38 -27.23 -3.59
CA LYS A 150 -5.97 -27.42 -2.26
C LYS A 150 -7.47 -27.10 -2.21
N GLY A 151 -8.01 -26.37 -3.20
CA GLY A 151 -9.45 -26.10 -3.31
C GLY A 151 -9.98 -24.93 -2.49
N ASN A 152 -9.13 -24.24 -1.71
CA ASN A 152 -9.55 -23.17 -0.78
C ASN A 152 -9.34 -21.75 -1.33
N GLY A 153 -9.06 -21.61 -2.63
CA GLY A 153 -8.64 -20.34 -3.23
C GLY A 153 -7.26 -19.91 -2.74
N VAL A 154 -6.72 -18.82 -3.28
CA VAL A 154 -5.38 -18.32 -2.92
C VAL A 154 -5.42 -16.84 -2.62
N VAL A 155 -4.76 -16.45 -1.53
CA VAL A 155 -4.40 -15.06 -1.27
C VAL A 155 -3.04 -14.79 -1.88
N LEU A 156 -3.01 -14.14 -3.05
CA LEU A 156 -1.76 -13.72 -3.67
C LEU A 156 -1.29 -12.40 -3.05
N LEU A 157 -0.22 -12.46 -2.26
CA LEU A 157 0.35 -11.31 -1.58
C LEU A 157 1.39 -10.63 -2.47
N THR A 158 1.25 -9.33 -2.68
CA THR A 158 2.23 -8.52 -3.43
C THR A 158 2.33 -7.11 -2.85
N GLY A 159 3.08 -6.22 -3.51
CA GLY A 159 3.14 -4.80 -3.20
C GLY A 159 3.25 -3.98 -4.47
N HIS A 160 3.21 -2.65 -4.35
CA HIS A 160 3.37 -1.73 -5.49
C HIS A 160 4.84 -1.66 -5.94
N ILE A 161 5.41 -2.80 -6.32
CA ILE A 161 6.77 -2.96 -6.81
C ILE A 161 6.69 -3.28 -8.29
N GLY A 162 7.49 -2.57 -9.10
CA GLY A 162 7.49 -2.74 -10.55
C GLY A 162 6.09 -2.52 -11.15
N ASN A 163 5.83 -3.15 -12.30
CA ASN A 163 4.53 -3.05 -12.96
C ASN A 163 3.51 -4.05 -12.37
N TYR A 164 3.01 -3.76 -11.17
CA TYR A 164 2.05 -4.63 -10.47
C TYR A 164 0.74 -4.84 -11.26
N LEU A 165 0.34 -3.91 -12.15
CA LEU A 165 -0.82 -4.10 -13.02
C LEU A 165 -0.56 -5.18 -14.07
N PHE A 166 0.65 -5.24 -14.62
CA PHE A 166 1.09 -6.35 -15.48
C PHE A 166 1.13 -7.67 -14.72
N LEU A 167 1.56 -7.70 -13.45
CA LEU A 167 1.50 -8.90 -12.62
C LEU A 167 0.06 -9.44 -12.51
N CYS A 168 -0.89 -8.58 -12.12
CA CYS A 168 -2.30 -8.97 -12.00
C CYS A 168 -2.86 -9.48 -13.34
N SER A 169 -2.48 -8.82 -14.44
CA SER A 169 -2.98 -9.13 -15.78
C SER A 169 -2.38 -10.39 -16.35
N TYR A 170 -1.09 -10.66 -16.08
CA TYR A 170 -0.43 -11.91 -16.45
C TYR A 170 -1.22 -13.13 -15.94
N PHE A 171 -1.63 -13.12 -14.66
CA PHE A 171 -2.42 -14.23 -14.12
C PHE A 171 -3.79 -14.35 -14.79
N ALA A 172 -4.51 -13.25 -15.00
CA ALA A 172 -5.81 -13.30 -15.66
C ALA A 172 -5.70 -13.85 -17.10
N LEU A 173 -4.71 -13.37 -17.86
CA LEU A 173 -4.44 -13.80 -19.24
C LEU A 173 -3.95 -15.24 -19.34
N LYS A 174 -3.22 -15.72 -18.33
CA LYS A 174 -2.80 -17.13 -18.24
C LYS A 174 -3.96 -18.07 -17.92
N GLY A 175 -5.17 -17.54 -17.69
CA GLY A 175 -6.41 -18.29 -17.49
C GLY A 175 -6.86 -18.40 -16.04
N TYR A 176 -6.14 -17.82 -15.09
CA TYR A 176 -6.53 -17.83 -13.69
C TYR A 176 -7.73 -16.90 -13.44
N LYS A 177 -8.61 -17.29 -12.51
CA LYS A 177 -9.69 -16.40 -12.03
C LYS A 177 -9.13 -15.44 -10.99
N VAL A 178 -8.94 -14.18 -11.38
CA VAL A 178 -8.28 -13.17 -10.56
C VAL A 178 -9.29 -12.16 -10.03
N ASN A 179 -9.24 -11.94 -8.72
CA ASN A 179 -9.93 -10.88 -8.00
C ASN A 179 -8.88 -9.93 -7.44
N PHE A 180 -8.90 -8.66 -7.83
CA PHE A 180 -7.92 -7.68 -7.39
C PHE A 180 -8.58 -6.68 -6.43
N ILE A 181 -8.02 -6.54 -5.23
CA ILE A 181 -8.42 -5.51 -4.28
C ILE A 181 -7.68 -4.21 -4.61
N LEU A 182 -8.42 -3.15 -4.96
CA LEU A 182 -7.84 -1.84 -5.27
C LEU A 182 -8.73 -0.69 -4.81
N GLU A 183 -8.14 0.48 -4.68
CA GLU A 183 -8.85 1.70 -4.31
C GLU A 183 -9.55 2.34 -5.51
N TYR A 184 -10.83 2.72 -5.40
CA TYR A 184 -11.61 3.30 -6.50
C TYR A 184 -11.05 4.61 -7.08
N ALA A 185 -10.10 5.25 -6.40
CA ALA A 185 -9.39 6.44 -6.87
C ALA A 185 -8.53 6.19 -8.13
N THR A 186 -8.33 4.93 -8.52
CA THR A 186 -7.70 4.56 -9.80
C THR A 186 -8.44 5.13 -11.00
N PHE A 187 -7.68 5.58 -12.00
CA PHE A 187 -8.19 6.17 -13.23
C PHE A 187 -9.19 5.23 -13.94
N ARG A 188 -10.42 5.70 -14.22
CA ARG A 188 -11.53 4.88 -14.76
C ARG A 188 -11.11 4.04 -15.98
N GLY A 189 -10.34 4.61 -16.90
CA GLY A 189 -9.86 3.88 -18.07
C GLY A 189 -8.97 2.68 -17.74
N ILE A 190 -8.15 2.76 -16.68
CA ILE A 190 -7.34 1.62 -16.22
C ILE A 190 -8.25 0.52 -15.67
N LEU A 191 -9.32 0.88 -14.97
CA LEU A 191 -10.28 -0.10 -14.45
C LEU A 191 -10.95 -0.89 -15.56
N ASP A 192 -11.34 -0.21 -16.63
CA ASP A 192 -11.97 -0.85 -17.79
C ASP A 192 -10.97 -1.79 -18.49
N ILE A 193 -9.73 -1.33 -18.70
CA ILE A 193 -8.65 -2.17 -19.23
C ILE A 193 -8.43 -3.44 -18.37
N LEU A 194 -8.42 -3.31 -17.04
CA LEU A 194 -8.24 -4.46 -16.15
C LEU A 194 -9.42 -5.45 -16.23
N ARG A 195 -10.66 -4.96 -16.42
CA ARG A 195 -11.82 -5.82 -16.64
C ARG A 195 -11.74 -6.53 -17.99
N ASP A 196 -11.28 -5.84 -19.03
CA ASP A 196 -11.15 -6.38 -20.39
C ASP A 196 -10.14 -7.54 -20.45
N VAL A 197 -9.09 -7.51 -19.62
CA VAL A 197 -8.15 -8.64 -19.46
C VAL A 197 -8.65 -9.73 -18.51
N GLY A 198 -9.88 -9.62 -17.99
CA GLY A 198 -10.54 -10.66 -17.20
C GLY A 198 -10.40 -10.53 -15.68
N ILE A 199 -9.89 -9.41 -15.16
CA ILE A 199 -9.76 -9.20 -13.71
C ILE A 199 -11.10 -8.74 -13.11
N LYS A 200 -11.54 -9.42 -12.05
CA LYS A 200 -12.64 -8.96 -11.20
C LYS A 200 -12.12 -7.93 -10.20
N LEU A 201 -12.70 -6.73 -10.20
CA LEU A 201 -12.26 -5.64 -9.33
C LEU A 201 -13.10 -5.61 -8.05
N ILE A 202 -12.42 -5.68 -6.91
CA ILE A 202 -13.02 -5.55 -5.57
C ILE A 202 -12.52 -4.23 -4.98
N PRO A 203 -13.40 -3.33 -4.56
CA PRO A 203 -12.95 -2.11 -3.93
C PRO A 203 -12.34 -2.36 -2.57
N SER A 204 -11.29 -1.60 -2.27
CA SER A 204 -10.71 -1.56 -0.93
C SER A 204 -11.77 -1.08 0.07
N PRO A 205 -11.93 -1.76 1.21
CA PRO A 205 -12.91 -1.39 2.23
C PRO A 205 -12.45 -0.09 2.92
N ARG A 206 -12.87 1.07 2.38
CA ARG A 206 -12.74 2.35 3.07
C ARG A 206 -13.73 2.37 4.24
N PRO A 207 -13.28 2.63 5.49
CA PRO A 207 -13.98 2.15 6.68
C PRO A 207 -15.23 2.93 7.11
N GLU A 208 -15.79 3.82 6.29
CA GLU A 208 -16.90 4.68 6.70
C GLU A 208 -18.29 4.07 6.48
N ASN A 209 -18.43 3.06 5.61
CA ASN A 209 -19.71 2.44 5.28
C ASN A 209 -19.70 0.92 5.60
N GLU A 210 -20.47 0.52 6.62
CA GLU A 210 -20.58 -0.88 7.06
C GLU A 210 -21.23 -1.80 6.01
N GLU A 211 -22.23 -1.32 5.28
CA GLU A 211 -22.88 -2.09 4.21
C GLU A 211 -21.86 -2.43 3.10
N LEU A 212 -21.03 -1.45 2.72
CA LEU A 212 -19.99 -1.65 1.73
C LEU A 212 -18.92 -2.64 2.22
N LYS A 213 -18.51 -2.56 3.49
CA LYS A 213 -17.59 -3.54 4.10
C LYS A 213 -18.17 -4.95 4.02
N GLN A 214 -19.44 -5.13 4.36
CA GLN A 214 -20.10 -6.44 4.30
C GLN A 214 -20.15 -6.98 2.87
N LYS A 215 -20.50 -6.15 1.88
CA LYS A 215 -20.49 -6.53 0.46
C LYS A 215 -19.09 -6.94 -0.02
N ILE A 216 -18.05 -6.22 0.39
CA ILE A 216 -16.66 -6.56 0.06
C ILE A 216 -16.28 -7.89 0.70
N LYS A 217 -16.60 -8.11 1.97
CA LYS A 217 -16.33 -9.37 2.67
C LYS A 217 -17.00 -10.55 1.97
N GLN A 218 -18.28 -10.42 1.60
CA GLN A 218 -19.03 -11.44 0.84
C GLN A 218 -18.40 -11.74 -0.52
N LYS A 219 -17.90 -10.71 -1.23
CA LYS A 219 -17.19 -10.91 -2.50
C LYS A 219 -15.89 -11.69 -2.30
N LEU A 220 -15.09 -11.31 -1.31
CA LEU A 220 -13.81 -11.99 -1.00
C LEU A 220 -14.05 -13.44 -0.60
N GLU A 221 -15.03 -13.68 0.26
CA GLU A 221 -15.47 -15.01 0.67
C GLU A 221 -15.87 -15.85 -0.55
N LYS A 222 -16.77 -15.33 -1.40
CA LYS A 222 -17.20 -16.02 -2.62
C LYS A 222 -16.03 -16.34 -3.55
N SER A 223 -15.10 -15.41 -3.72
CA SER A 223 -13.91 -15.63 -4.56
C SER A 223 -13.07 -16.79 -4.04
N LEU A 224 -12.77 -16.82 -2.73
CA LEU A 224 -11.94 -17.87 -2.13
C LEU A 224 -12.64 -19.24 -2.14
N LEU A 225 -13.94 -19.29 -1.80
CA LEU A 225 -14.74 -20.52 -1.84
C LEU A 225 -14.89 -21.09 -3.26
N ASN A 226 -14.83 -20.24 -4.28
CA ASN A 226 -14.82 -20.67 -5.69
C ASN A 226 -13.42 -21.06 -6.20
N ASN A 227 -12.44 -21.21 -5.30
CA ASN A 227 -11.05 -21.51 -5.61
C ASN A 227 -10.38 -20.48 -6.55
N GLU A 228 -10.74 -19.21 -6.40
CA GLU A 228 -10.18 -18.10 -7.19
C GLU A 228 -9.01 -17.42 -6.44
N ILE A 229 -8.22 -16.64 -7.17
CA ILE A 229 -7.12 -15.85 -6.60
C ILE A 229 -7.66 -14.49 -6.12
N VAL A 230 -7.28 -14.10 -4.92
CA VAL A 230 -7.47 -12.74 -4.36
C VAL A 230 -6.10 -12.07 -4.23
N ILE A 231 -5.86 -11.03 -5.02
CA ILE A 231 -4.61 -10.26 -5.00
C ILE A 231 -4.71 -9.11 -4.01
N ILE A 232 -3.74 -9.02 -3.10
CA ILE A 232 -3.67 -7.98 -2.06
C ILE A 232 -2.34 -7.22 -2.14
N MET A 233 -2.44 -5.89 -2.25
CA MET A 233 -1.31 -4.96 -2.10
C MET A 233 -1.01 -4.76 -0.62
N HIS A 234 -0.09 -5.55 -0.07
CA HIS A 234 0.21 -5.58 1.37
C HIS A 234 0.96 -4.33 1.86
N ASP A 235 1.53 -3.54 0.95
CA ASP A 235 2.23 -2.30 1.26
C ASP A 235 1.30 -1.07 1.38
N ALA A 236 -0.01 -1.22 1.11
CA ALA A 236 -1.02 -0.15 1.12
C ALA A 236 -1.76 -0.05 2.46
N GLY A 237 -1.02 0.21 3.54
CA GLY A 237 -1.61 0.52 4.83
C GLY A 237 -2.34 1.87 4.83
N ILE A 238 -3.58 1.91 5.32
CA ILE A 238 -4.35 3.15 5.47
C ILE A 238 -4.62 3.46 6.94
N LYS A 239 -4.87 4.74 7.24
CA LYS A 239 -5.37 5.19 8.54
C LYS A 239 -6.60 4.32 8.88
N HIS A 240 -6.69 3.83 10.13
CA HIS A 240 -7.64 2.81 10.62
C HIS A 240 -7.22 1.34 10.51
N HIS A 241 -6.18 1.01 9.76
CA HIS A 241 -5.54 -0.30 9.93
C HIS A 241 -4.81 -0.39 11.27
N SER A 242 -4.63 -1.61 11.74
CA SER A 242 -3.81 -1.85 12.92
C SER A 242 -2.34 -1.54 12.64
N LEU A 243 -1.65 -1.14 13.70
CA LEU A 243 -0.27 -0.72 13.70
C LEU A 243 0.60 -1.96 13.86
N VAL A 244 1.37 -2.27 12.83
CA VAL A 244 2.33 -3.37 12.84
C VAL A 244 3.65 -2.81 12.36
N GLU A 245 4.74 -3.27 12.98
CA GLU A 245 6.08 -2.82 12.59
C GLU A 245 6.32 -3.06 11.09
N PHE A 246 6.80 -2.02 10.41
CA PHE A 246 7.24 -2.05 9.02
C PHE A 246 8.43 -1.10 8.89
N PHE A 247 9.57 -1.64 8.47
CA PHE A 247 10.88 -0.98 8.48
C PHE A 247 11.31 -0.43 9.85
N GLY A 248 10.96 -1.14 10.93
CA GLY A 248 11.31 -0.74 12.31
C GLY A 248 10.40 0.32 12.90
N GLU A 249 9.38 0.78 12.16
CA GLU A 249 8.44 1.81 12.60
C GLU A 249 7.03 1.23 12.74
N ALA A 250 6.28 1.71 13.73
CA ALA A 250 4.86 1.38 13.86
C ALA A 250 4.07 1.98 12.70
N CYS A 251 3.60 1.12 11.80
CA CYS A 251 2.92 1.51 10.57
C CYS A 251 1.53 0.91 10.50
N HIS A 252 0.55 1.69 10.04
CA HIS A 252 -0.73 1.14 9.59
C HIS A 252 -0.47 0.02 8.58
N SER A 253 -0.96 -1.20 8.82
CA SER A 253 -0.63 -2.38 8.02
C SER A 253 -1.88 -3.20 7.70
N PRO A 254 -2.11 -3.60 6.42
CA PRO A 254 -3.27 -4.39 6.05
C PRO A 254 -3.26 -5.77 6.72
N LEU A 255 -4.30 -6.08 7.50
CA LEU A 255 -4.47 -7.40 8.13
C LEU A 255 -5.14 -8.42 7.21
N GLY A 256 -5.68 -7.97 6.07
CA GLY A 256 -6.57 -8.76 5.22
C GLY A 256 -5.98 -10.08 4.73
N ALA A 257 -4.69 -10.12 4.35
CA ALA A 257 -4.07 -11.35 3.86
C ALA A 257 -4.06 -12.45 4.93
N THR A 258 -3.60 -12.11 6.13
CA THR A 258 -3.56 -13.03 7.27
C THR A 258 -4.97 -13.43 7.71
N TYR A 259 -5.89 -12.46 7.80
CA TYR A 259 -7.28 -12.72 8.17
C TYR A 259 -7.98 -13.69 7.21
N LEU A 260 -7.88 -13.44 5.90
CA LEU A 260 -8.52 -14.29 4.89
C LEU A 260 -7.94 -15.71 4.91
N SER A 261 -6.61 -15.83 5.02
CA SER A 261 -5.95 -17.13 5.09
C SER A 261 -6.35 -17.92 6.34
N LEU A 262 -6.42 -17.26 7.49
CA LEU A 262 -6.83 -17.90 8.74
C LEU A 262 -8.31 -18.29 8.71
N LYS A 263 -9.17 -17.44 8.14
CA LYS A 263 -10.63 -17.62 8.15
C LYS A 263 -11.12 -18.66 7.14
N TYR A 264 -10.52 -18.70 5.96
CA TYR A 264 -10.97 -19.53 4.84
C TYR A 264 -9.98 -20.64 4.47
N GLU A 265 -8.91 -20.82 5.26
CA GLU A 265 -7.84 -21.79 5.01
C GLU A 265 -7.20 -21.65 3.61
N SER A 266 -7.28 -20.45 3.05
CA SER A 266 -6.68 -20.11 1.75
C SER A 266 -5.18 -19.90 1.93
N PRO A 267 -4.32 -20.61 1.17
CA PRO A 267 -2.88 -20.37 1.16
C PRO A 267 -2.52 -18.92 0.84
N ILE A 268 -1.52 -18.37 1.53
CA ILE A 268 -0.89 -17.11 1.14
C ILE A 268 0.29 -17.42 0.23
N ILE A 269 0.24 -16.94 -1.01
CA ILE A 269 1.32 -17.10 -2.00
C ILE A 269 1.93 -15.72 -2.26
N PRO A 270 3.19 -15.46 -1.83
CA PRO A 270 3.86 -14.21 -2.17
C PRO A 270 4.25 -14.21 -3.66
N GLY A 271 3.89 -13.16 -4.39
CA GLY A 271 4.22 -12.99 -5.81
C GLY A 271 4.61 -11.56 -6.13
N PHE A 272 5.77 -11.33 -6.73
CA PHE A 272 6.29 -10.00 -6.99
C PHE A 272 6.77 -9.86 -8.43
N ILE A 273 6.70 -8.64 -8.95
CA ILE A 273 7.17 -8.30 -10.28
C ILE A 273 8.28 -7.26 -10.21
N LYS A 274 9.28 -7.42 -11.07
CA LYS A 274 10.35 -6.45 -11.27
C LYS A 274 10.43 -6.10 -12.76
N SER A 275 10.39 -4.81 -13.07
CA SER A 275 10.65 -4.34 -14.44
C SER A 275 12.14 -4.49 -14.77
N CYS A 276 12.45 -4.97 -15.98
CA CYS A 276 13.80 -5.04 -16.51
C CYS A 276 13.87 -4.25 -17.82
N PRO A 277 13.93 -2.91 -17.76
CA PRO A 277 13.74 -2.05 -18.92
C PRO A 277 14.77 -2.29 -20.02
N GLN A 278 16.03 -2.58 -19.67
CA GLN A 278 17.09 -2.87 -20.64
C GLN A 278 16.80 -4.13 -21.48
N LYS A 279 15.97 -5.04 -20.97
CA LYS A 279 15.56 -6.28 -21.65
C LYS A 279 14.13 -6.20 -22.17
N HIS A 280 13.46 -5.05 -21.99
CA HIS A 280 12.07 -4.84 -22.40
C HIS A 280 11.08 -5.93 -21.92
N LEU A 281 11.33 -6.45 -20.71
CA LEU A 281 10.56 -7.53 -20.07
C LEU A 281 10.36 -7.27 -18.57
N HIS A 282 9.46 -8.03 -17.96
CA HIS A 282 9.20 -8.04 -16.54
C HIS A 282 9.43 -9.42 -15.93
N LYS A 283 10.16 -9.48 -14.82
CA LYS A 283 10.40 -10.72 -14.10
C LYS A 283 9.34 -10.90 -13.03
N ILE A 284 8.55 -11.97 -13.14
CA ILE A 284 7.60 -12.38 -12.10
C ILE A 284 8.22 -13.52 -11.31
N ARG A 285 8.27 -13.35 -9.99
CA ARG A 285 8.71 -14.38 -9.06
C ARG A 285 7.61 -14.71 -8.08
N ILE A 286 7.18 -15.96 -8.13
CA ILE A 286 6.19 -16.54 -7.22
C ILE A 286 6.96 -17.40 -6.23
N TYR A 287 6.69 -17.20 -4.96
CA TYR A 287 7.38 -17.86 -3.88
C TYR A 287 6.54 -19.01 -3.30
N PRO A 288 7.15 -19.95 -2.56
CA PRO A 288 6.41 -20.94 -1.80
C PRO A 288 5.38 -20.31 -0.86
N GLU A 289 4.38 -21.12 -0.50
CA GLU A 289 3.35 -20.74 0.46
C GLU A 289 3.94 -20.19 1.76
N PHE A 290 3.40 -19.05 2.19
CA PHE A 290 3.70 -18.48 3.49
C PHE A 290 2.85 -19.19 4.55
N ILE A 291 3.51 -19.99 5.39
CA ILE A 291 2.85 -20.76 6.47
C ILE A 291 2.61 -19.85 7.67
N LEU A 292 1.35 -19.72 8.07
CA LEU A 292 0.95 -19.02 9.29
C LEU A 292 1.47 -19.76 10.52
N GLU A 293 2.10 -19.02 11.43
CA GLU A 293 2.45 -19.53 12.75
C GLU A 293 1.23 -19.41 13.68
N LYS A 294 0.93 -20.49 14.41
CA LYS A 294 -0.19 -20.57 15.34
C LYS A 294 0.24 -21.01 16.74
N ASN A 295 1.39 -21.65 16.87
CA ASN A 295 1.83 -22.25 18.12
C ASN A 295 2.33 -21.18 19.09
N GLY A 296 1.89 -21.27 20.35
CA GLY A 296 2.29 -20.34 21.40
C GLY A 296 1.67 -18.94 21.31
N LEU A 297 0.66 -18.75 20.44
CA LEU A 297 -0.11 -17.51 20.32
C LEU A 297 -1.46 -17.67 21.04
N LYS A 298 -1.90 -16.62 21.74
CA LYS A 298 -3.00 -16.67 22.72
C LYS A 298 -4.38 -16.73 22.06
N ASP A 299 -4.58 -15.95 21.01
CA ASP A 299 -5.87 -15.80 20.35
C ASP A 299 -5.75 -15.49 18.85
N GLU A 300 -6.88 -15.49 18.15
CA GLU A 300 -6.98 -15.18 16.71
C GLU A 300 -6.37 -13.81 16.37
N GLN A 301 -6.54 -12.83 17.26
CA GLN A 301 -6.01 -11.50 17.03
C GLN A 301 -4.48 -11.54 17.04
N GLU A 302 -3.86 -12.14 18.05
CA GLU A 302 -2.40 -12.27 18.13
C GLU A 302 -1.83 -13.06 16.93
N ILE A 303 -2.52 -14.12 16.48
CA ILE A 303 -2.16 -14.85 15.25
C ILE A 303 -2.15 -13.92 14.03
N ILE A 304 -3.20 -13.10 13.87
CA ILE A 304 -3.30 -12.15 12.75
C ILE A 304 -2.18 -11.12 12.80
N PHE A 305 -1.93 -10.54 13.96
CA PHE A 305 -0.91 -9.51 14.14
C PHE A 305 0.50 -10.03 13.95
N TYR A 306 0.86 -11.15 14.58
CA TYR A 306 2.17 -11.76 14.49
C TYR A 306 2.51 -12.19 13.05
N ASN A 307 1.58 -12.82 12.36
CA ASN A 307 1.81 -13.22 10.97
C ASN A 307 1.80 -12.04 10.01
N THR A 308 1.03 -10.98 10.28
CA THR A 308 1.13 -9.73 9.53
C THR A 308 2.51 -9.09 9.71
N TRP A 309 3.08 -9.12 10.91
CA TRP A 309 4.47 -8.68 11.13
C TRP A 309 5.46 -9.50 10.32
N ARG A 310 5.32 -10.84 10.30
CA ARG A 310 6.16 -11.72 9.47
C ARG A 310 6.02 -11.43 7.96
N LEU A 311 4.80 -11.15 7.49
CA LEU A 311 4.54 -10.73 6.11
C LEU A 311 5.16 -9.36 5.79
N ASN A 312 5.07 -8.41 6.72
CA ASN A 312 5.78 -7.13 6.61
C ASN A 312 7.29 -7.36 6.48
N LYS A 313 7.90 -8.25 7.28
CA LYS A 313 9.32 -8.62 7.14
C LYS A 313 9.64 -9.26 5.80
N TYR A 314 8.72 -10.04 5.25
CA TYR A 314 8.85 -10.60 3.91
C TYR A 314 8.87 -9.49 2.85
N LEU A 315 7.88 -8.60 2.90
CA LEU A 315 7.73 -7.47 1.99
C LEU A 315 8.90 -6.47 2.09
N GLU A 316 9.40 -6.19 3.30
CA GLU A 316 10.60 -5.36 3.53
C GLU A 316 11.81 -5.88 2.75
N LYS A 317 12.02 -7.20 2.71
CA LYS A 317 13.12 -7.82 1.95
C LYS A 317 12.95 -7.58 0.45
N GLU A 318 11.74 -7.74 -0.07
CA GLU A 318 11.45 -7.52 -1.49
C GLU A 318 11.57 -6.04 -1.89
N ILE A 319 11.11 -5.12 -1.04
CA ILE A 319 11.28 -3.68 -1.24
C ILE A 319 12.76 -3.31 -1.19
N LYS A 320 13.55 -3.80 -0.22
CA LYS A 320 15.00 -3.52 -0.15
C LYS A 320 15.73 -3.94 -1.43
N ARG A 321 15.35 -5.08 -2.03
CA ARG A 321 15.92 -5.57 -3.30
C ARG A 321 15.52 -4.73 -4.52
N ASN A 322 14.37 -4.04 -4.44
CA ASN A 322 13.74 -3.36 -5.56
C ASN A 322 13.37 -1.91 -5.22
N PHE A 323 14.14 -1.24 -4.35
CA PHE A 323 13.73 0.00 -3.71
C PHE A 323 13.35 1.11 -4.70
N ILE A 324 14.14 1.24 -5.79
CA ILE A 324 13.89 2.21 -6.87
C ILE A 324 12.56 1.93 -7.60
N TYR A 325 12.11 0.68 -7.63
CA TYR A 325 10.88 0.24 -8.29
C TYR A 325 9.67 0.21 -7.35
N TRP A 326 9.84 0.66 -6.09
CA TRP A 326 8.73 0.72 -5.15
C TRP A 326 7.95 2.02 -5.34
N ASN A 327 6.73 1.89 -5.85
CA ASN A 327 5.90 2.99 -6.30
C ASN A 327 5.03 3.58 -5.19
N ASN A 328 5.03 2.98 -3.99
CA ASN A 328 4.21 3.43 -2.86
C ASN A 328 4.96 4.29 -1.84
N LEU A 329 6.10 4.87 -2.22
CA LEU A 329 6.95 5.68 -1.34
C LEU A 329 6.12 6.77 -0.64
N ALA A 330 5.31 7.53 -1.38
CA ALA A 330 4.51 8.61 -0.79
C ALA A 330 3.51 8.14 0.31
N ILE A 331 2.97 6.92 0.21
CA ILE A 331 2.03 6.38 1.21
C ILE A 331 2.77 5.87 2.46
N PHE A 332 4.06 5.52 2.38
CA PHE A 332 4.85 5.12 3.54
C PHE A 332 4.88 6.20 4.64
N GLN A 333 4.93 7.49 4.28
CA GLN A 333 4.80 8.58 5.26
C GLN A 333 3.41 8.64 5.93
N ILE A 334 2.35 8.29 5.20
CA ILE A 334 0.97 8.27 5.70
C ILE A 334 0.76 7.09 6.67
N ARG A 335 1.52 6.00 6.48
CA ARG A 335 1.50 4.82 7.36
C ARG A 335 2.16 5.07 8.72
N LYS A 336 3.18 5.94 8.79
CA LYS A 336 3.88 6.27 10.03
C LYS A 336 2.94 7.00 10.98
N ILE A 337 2.97 6.59 12.25
CA ILE A 337 2.45 7.46 13.31
C ILE A 337 3.44 8.61 13.46
N PHE A 338 3.11 9.77 12.87
CA PHE A 338 3.77 10.99 13.29
C PHE A 338 3.42 11.19 14.78
N LYS A 339 4.42 11.07 15.66
CA LYS A 339 4.42 11.81 16.92
C LYS A 339 4.39 13.30 16.56
N LYS A 340 3.21 13.82 16.18
CA LYS A 340 2.95 15.22 16.45
C LYS A 340 2.96 15.30 17.96
N THR A 341 4.06 15.76 18.53
CA THR A 341 4.05 16.40 19.83
C THR A 341 2.86 17.35 19.77
N LYS A 342 1.75 17.00 20.44
CA LYS A 342 0.63 17.93 20.54
C LYS A 342 1.23 19.19 21.11
N THR A 343 1.20 20.29 20.36
CA THR A 343 1.47 21.60 20.95
C THR A 343 0.39 21.79 22.01
N PHE A 344 0.78 21.66 23.28
CA PHE A 344 -0.05 21.73 24.48
C PHE A 344 -0.57 23.15 24.71
N LYS A 345 -1.26 23.74 23.73
CA LYS A 345 -1.82 25.08 23.84
C LYS A 345 -3.15 25.02 24.59
N GLY A 346 -3.15 25.46 25.84
CA GLY A 346 -4.35 25.84 26.59
C GLY A 346 -5.02 24.78 27.48
N LYS A 347 -4.41 23.59 27.65
CA LYS A 347 -4.85 22.59 28.64
C LYS A 347 -3.87 22.55 29.83
N ASN A 348 -4.37 22.33 31.04
CA ASN A 348 -3.52 22.12 32.21
C ASN A 348 -2.69 20.83 32.05
N VAL A 349 -1.59 20.71 32.80
CA VAL A 349 -0.65 19.58 32.69
C VAL A 349 -1.34 18.23 32.93
N LEU A 350 -2.32 18.19 33.83
CA LEU A 350 -3.01 16.97 34.21
C LEU A 350 -3.92 16.43 33.09
N ASP A 351 -4.66 17.31 32.42
CA ASP A 351 -5.51 16.96 31.28
C ASP A 351 -4.68 16.47 30.08
N ASN A 352 -3.50 17.06 29.90
CA ASN A 352 -2.57 16.62 28.87
C ASN A 352 -2.05 15.21 29.16
N LEU A 353 -1.69 14.91 30.42
CA LEU A 353 -1.27 13.57 30.82
C LEU A 353 -2.39 12.54 30.63
N ILE A 354 -3.61 12.83 31.07
CA ILE A 354 -4.78 11.94 30.91
C ILE A 354 -5.02 11.62 29.43
N ASP A 355 -5.00 12.63 28.56
CA ASP A 355 -5.13 12.45 27.11
C ASP A 355 -4.01 11.58 26.53
N GLU A 356 -2.77 11.76 26.99
CA GLU A 356 -1.59 11.04 26.50
C GLU A 356 -1.62 9.56 26.94
N PHE A 357 -2.01 9.28 28.18
CA PHE A 357 -2.20 7.91 28.67
C PHE A 357 -3.34 7.20 27.93
N GLN A 358 -4.44 7.90 27.66
CA GLN A 358 -5.54 7.36 26.86
C GLN A 358 -5.11 7.08 25.41
N PHE A 359 -4.30 7.97 24.83
CA PHE A 359 -3.68 7.75 23.53
C PHE A 359 -2.78 6.51 23.54
N PHE A 360 -1.92 6.36 24.54
CA PHE A 360 -1.02 5.21 24.65
C PHE A 360 -1.78 3.89 24.86
N LYS A 361 -2.87 3.90 25.64
CA LYS A 361 -3.78 2.75 25.77
C LYS A 361 -4.40 2.35 24.43
N ASN A 362 -4.88 3.33 23.65
CA ASN A 362 -5.38 3.08 22.31
C ASN A 362 -4.28 2.57 21.38
N TYR A 363 -3.06 3.13 21.47
CA TYR A 363 -1.91 2.65 20.71
C TYR A 363 -1.64 1.17 20.99
N ILE A 364 -1.59 0.75 22.26
CA ILE A 364 -1.39 -0.67 22.62
C ILE A 364 -2.50 -1.53 22.01
N LYS A 365 -3.77 -1.16 22.21
CA LYS A 365 -4.92 -1.92 21.69
C LYS A 365 -4.88 -2.13 20.17
N TYR A 366 -4.36 -1.16 19.42
CA TYR A 366 -4.31 -1.18 17.97
C TYR A 366 -2.91 -1.43 17.41
N SER A 367 -1.93 -1.82 18.23
CA SER A 367 -0.57 -2.12 17.78
C SER A 367 -0.10 -3.48 18.24
N TYR A 368 0.88 -4.04 17.55
CA TYR A 368 1.55 -5.27 17.96
C TYR A 368 3.05 -5.07 18.07
N GLU A 369 3.60 -5.59 19.16
CA GLU A 369 5.03 -5.60 19.46
C GLU A 369 5.39 -6.95 20.08
N ILE A 370 6.47 -7.56 19.59
CA ILE A 370 6.90 -8.89 20.02
C ILE A 370 7.23 -8.87 21.51
N ASN A 371 6.71 -9.85 22.26
CA ASN A 371 6.90 -10.02 23.72
C ASN A 371 6.28 -8.90 24.58
N ARG A 372 5.45 -8.01 24.03
CA ARG A 372 4.76 -6.99 24.81
C ARG A 372 3.57 -7.59 25.57
N ASP A 373 3.54 -7.41 26.89
CA ASP A 373 2.41 -7.82 27.74
C ASP A 373 1.34 -6.72 27.75
N ASP A 374 0.48 -6.75 26.73
CA ASP A 374 -0.58 -5.75 26.51
C ASP A 374 -1.54 -5.67 27.70
N LYS A 375 -1.85 -6.80 28.36
CA LYS A 375 -2.76 -6.83 29.50
C LYS A 375 -2.15 -6.07 30.67
N LYS A 376 -0.91 -6.39 31.04
CA LYS A 376 -0.21 -5.75 32.15
C LYS A 376 0.05 -4.27 31.90
N LEU A 377 0.37 -3.89 30.66
CA LEU A 377 0.52 -2.49 30.29
C LEU A 377 -0.80 -1.73 30.36
N ILE A 378 -1.90 -2.31 29.85
CA ILE A 378 -3.22 -1.68 29.94
C ILE A 378 -3.65 -1.50 31.39
N GLU A 379 -3.46 -2.52 32.25
CA GLU A 379 -3.74 -2.44 33.69
C GLU A 379 -2.91 -1.33 34.37
N LEU A 380 -1.62 -1.22 34.04
CA LEU A 380 -0.75 -0.17 34.53
C LEU A 380 -1.25 1.23 34.11
N LEU A 381 -1.60 1.39 32.83
CA LEU A 381 -2.09 2.67 32.29
C LEU A 381 -3.42 3.06 32.91
N ASP A 382 -4.33 2.11 33.11
CA ASP A 382 -5.61 2.34 33.79
C ASP A 382 -5.40 2.74 35.26
N GLY A 383 -4.48 2.08 35.96
CA GLY A 383 -4.09 2.45 37.32
C GLY A 383 -3.55 3.89 37.41
N ILE A 384 -2.67 4.29 36.48
CA ILE A 384 -2.13 5.66 36.41
C ILE A 384 -3.24 6.65 36.08
N ASN A 385 -4.05 6.38 35.06
CA ASN A 385 -5.11 7.29 34.61
C ASN A 385 -6.17 7.51 35.69
N ASN A 386 -6.53 6.47 36.45
CA ASN A 386 -7.43 6.59 37.60
C ASN A 386 -6.84 7.43 38.74
N LYS A 387 -5.55 7.31 39.04
CA LYS A 387 -4.87 8.17 40.02
C LYS A 387 -4.83 9.63 39.56
N LEU A 388 -4.54 9.89 38.29
CA LEU A 388 -4.53 11.24 37.73
C LEU A 388 -5.92 11.89 37.78
N LYS A 389 -6.98 11.15 37.45
CA LYS A 389 -8.36 11.65 37.59
C LYS A 389 -8.69 12.03 39.03
N LYS A 390 -8.34 11.19 40.02
CA LYS A 390 -8.52 11.51 41.44
C LYS A 390 -7.76 12.77 41.88
N ILE A 391 -6.51 12.94 41.43
CA ILE A 391 -5.74 14.16 41.71
C ILE A 391 -6.43 15.39 41.10
N LYS A 392 -7.01 15.25 39.91
CA LYS A 392 -7.76 16.31 39.24
C LYS A 392 -8.98 16.73 40.06
N ASP A 393 -9.75 15.74 40.50
CA ASP A 393 -11.00 15.95 41.22
C ASP A 393 -10.72 16.65 42.56
N ASN A 394 -9.63 16.28 43.25
CA ASN A 394 -9.19 16.91 44.49
C ASN A 394 -8.56 18.31 44.35
N GLN A 395 -8.21 18.75 43.13
CA GLN A 395 -7.71 20.11 42.86
C GLN A 395 -8.84 21.09 42.47
N GLN A 396 -10.06 20.59 42.30
CA GLN A 396 -11.26 21.38 42.01
C GLN A 396 -12.12 21.67 43.25
N GLU A 397 -11.84 21.00 44.37
CA GLU A 397 -12.28 21.36 45.74
C GLU A 397 -11.30 22.36 46.36
#